data_AF-A0AAU7NIL0-F1
#
_entry.id   AF-A0AAU7NIL0-F1
#
_cell.length_a   1.000
_cell.length_b   1.000
_cell.length_c   1.000
_cell.angle_alpha   90.00
_cell.angle_beta   90.00
_cell.angle_gamma   90.00
#
_symmetry.space_group_name_H-M   'P 1'
#
loop_
_entity.id
_entity.type
_entity.pdbx_description
1 polymer ?
#
loop_
_entity_poly.entity_id
_entity_poly.type
_entity_poly.pdbx_seq_one_letter_code
_entity_poly.pdbx_strand_id
1 'polypeptide(L)'
;MNLSPWLSRKLKIKLFSEYEEFFIGAVKKIIRQREHESGQKHDFADICVNLQRSRTLKDRETGLEMEPTDELLAGLAFFFFSAGVDPSAAAIFGCLLELGRHPDHLEKVHVEIDSTFEALNGKFPYESVMDMGYLEMVLCESLRLWPPIGFLGRQCVEDTVLPVGNIKIEKGTKVFAAVYELHHDPKHYPDPEVFDPERFASEAARDSGVYMPFGKGNRLCVGMRFARR
;
A
#
# COMPACT_ATOMS: atom_id res chain seq x y z
N MET A 1 -15.73 -4.84 -11.33
CA MET A 1 -16.72 -4.83 -12.44
C MET A 1 -16.84 -3.41 -12.98
N ASN A 2 -16.16 -3.08 -14.08
CA ASN A 2 -16.33 -1.77 -14.70
C ASN A 2 -17.56 -1.81 -15.59
N LEU A 3 -18.70 -1.35 -15.06
CA LEU A 3 -19.74 -0.77 -15.91
C LEU A 3 -19.06 0.25 -16.82
N SER A 4 -19.37 0.22 -18.12
CA SER A 4 -18.83 1.16 -19.10
C SER A 4 -18.86 2.59 -18.54
N PRO A 5 -17.73 3.32 -18.46
CA PRO A 5 -17.66 4.68 -17.92
C PRO A 5 -18.59 5.67 -18.62
N TRP A 6 -19.01 5.33 -19.85
CA TRP A 6 -20.02 6.06 -20.60
C TRP A 6 -21.42 5.78 -20.05
N LEU A 7 -21.74 4.51 -19.77
CA LEU A 7 -23.04 4.09 -19.26
C LEU A 7 -23.25 4.58 -17.82
N SER A 8 -22.23 4.51 -16.96
CA SER A 8 -22.29 5.07 -15.60
C SER A 8 -22.47 6.59 -15.61
N ARG A 9 -21.76 7.30 -16.51
CA ARG A 9 -21.95 8.75 -16.72
C ARG A 9 -23.35 9.08 -17.23
N LYS A 10 -23.89 8.32 -18.17
CA LYS A 10 -25.25 8.52 -18.71
C LYS A 10 -26.33 8.22 -17.68
N LEU A 11 -26.18 7.14 -16.91
CA LEU A 11 -27.12 6.70 -15.88
C LEU A 11 -26.94 7.43 -14.54
N LYS A 12 -25.94 8.32 -14.44
CA LYS A 12 -25.55 9.02 -13.19
C LYS A 12 -25.38 8.06 -12.00
N ILE A 13 -24.91 6.84 -12.26
CA ILE A 13 -24.65 5.86 -11.21
C ILE A 13 -23.44 6.36 -10.43
N LYS A 14 -23.69 6.86 -9.23
CA LYS A 14 -22.67 7.26 -8.27
C LYS A 14 -22.40 6.08 -7.33
N LEU A 15 -21.16 5.60 -7.31
CA LEU A 15 -20.73 4.63 -6.31
C LEU A 15 -20.55 5.39 -4.98
N PHE A 16 -21.07 4.86 -3.87
CA PHE A 16 -20.99 5.47 -2.52
C PHE A 16 -21.67 6.85 -2.34
N SER A 17 -22.65 7.21 -3.18
CA SER A 17 -23.32 8.53 -3.06
C SER A 17 -23.99 8.79 -1.72
N GLU A 18 -24.45 7.73 -1.04
CA GLU A 18 -25.12 7.85 0.26
C GLU A 18 -24.18 8.32 1.39
N TYR A 19 -22.87 8.13 1.24
CA TYR A 19 -21.86 8.54 2.21
C TYR A 19 -21.08 9.78 1.77
N GLU A 20 -21.30 10.27 0.54
CA GLU A 20 -20.58 11.39 -0.06
C GLU A 20 -20.67 12.66 0.81
N GLU A 21 -21.88 13.04 1.23
CA GLU A 21 -22.10 14.20 2.09
C GLU A 21 -21.43 14.06 3.46
N PHE A 22 -21.46 12.85 4.03
CA PHE A 22 -20.83 12.57 5.32
C PHE A 22 -19.30 12.73 5.22
N PHE A 23 -18.66 12.06 4.27
CA PHE A 23 -17.20 12.08 4.13
C PHE A 23 -16.68 13.46 3.75
N ILE A 24 -17.30 14.11 2.75
CA ILE A 24 -16.91 15.46 2.35
C ILE A 24 -17.14 16.44 3.50
N GLY A 25 -18.29 16.35 4.17
CA GLY A 25 -18.61 17.19 5.33
C GLY A 25 -17.61 17.02 6.48
N ALA A 26 -17.24 15.77 6.81
CA ALA A 26 -16.29 15.48 7.87
C ALA A 26 -14.88 16.03 7.57
N VAL A 27 -14.36 15.75 6.37
CA VAL A 27 -13.02 16.22 5.96
C VAL A 27 -12.99 17.75 5.89
N LYS A 28 -14.02 18.37 5.29
CA LYS A 28 -14.16 19.83 5.24
C LYS A 28 -14.16 20.45 6.64
N LYS A 29 -14.91 19.86 7.58
CA LYS A 29 -14.95 20.34 8.97
C LYS A 29 -13.57 20.27 9.62
N ILE A 30 -12.82 19.19 9.42
CA ILE A 30 -11.46 19.02 9.95
C ILE A 30 -10.51 20.06 9.33
N ILE A 31 -10.54 20.26 8.00
CA ILE A 31 -9.69 21.24 7.32
C ILE A 31 -9.98 22.66 7.82
N ARG A 32 -11.26 23.06 7.93
CA ARG A 32 -11.63 24.40 8.44
C ARG A 32 -11.26 24.58 9.90
N GLN A 33 -11.44 23.55 10.73
CA GLN A 33 -10.97 23.59 12.12
C GLN A 33 -9.44 23.78 12.15
N ARG A 34 -8.69 23.07 11.30
CA ARG A 34 -7.24 23.16 11.21
C ARG A 34 -6.75 24.56 10.81
N GLU A 35 -7.48 25.27 9.95
CA GLU A 35 -7.14 26.64 9.56
C GLU A 35 -7.13 27.63 10.74
N HIS A 36 -7.94 27.37 11.78
CA HIS A 36 -8.08 28.22 12.96
C HIS A 36 -7.23 27.78 14.15
N GLU A 37 -6.67 26.57 14.13
CA GLU A 37 -5.78 26.07 15.18
C GLU A 37 -4.36 26.65 15.02
N SER A 38 -3.73 26.99 16.14
CA SER A 38 -2.32 27.39 16.18
C SER A 38 -1.41 26.16 16.33
N GLY A 39 -0.33 26.13 15.55
CA GLY A 39 0.66 25.04 15.54
C GLY A 39 0.43 24.01 14.42
N GLN A 40 1.53 23.35 14.03
CA GLN A 40 1.50 22.25 13.05
C GLN A 40 1.35 20.93 13.81
N LYS A 41 0.41 20.08 13.39
CA LYS A 41 0.22 18.71 13.91
C LYS A 41 0.87 17.64 13.02
N HIS A 42 1.38 18.03 11.86
CA HIS A 42 2.07 17.17 10.88
C HIS A 42 1.21 15.99 10.41
N ASP A 43 -0.11 16.20 10.30
CA ASP A 43 -1.07 15.20 9.86
C ASP A 43 -1.59 15.47 8.44
N PHE A 44 -2.50 14.61 7.96
CA PHE A 44 -3.10 14.77 6.64
C PHE A 44 -3.90 16.07 6.49
N ALA A 45 -4.50 16.59 7.56
CA ALA A 45 -5.25 17.84 7.53
C ALA A 45 -4.32 19.05 7.32
N ASP A 46 -3.14 19.05 7.93
CA ASP A 46 -2.11 20.07 7.66
C ASP A 46 -1.68 20.08 6.19
N ILE A 47 -1.49 18.89 5.61
CA ILE A 47 -1.16 18.75 4.18
C ILE A 47 -2.29 19.36 3.35
N CYS A 48 -3.55 19.03 3.65
CA CYS A 48 -4.71 19.58 2.96
C CYS A 48 -4.77 21.11 3.03
N VAL A 49 -4.61 21.71 4.21
CA VAL A 49 -4.61 23.17 4.38
C VAL A 49 -3.48 23.81 3.57
N ASN A 50 -2.28 23.22 3.59
CA ASN A 50 -1.14 23.73 2.82
C ASN A 50 -1.38 23.62 1.30
N LEU A 51 -1.99 22.53 0.84
CA LEU A 51 -2.39 22.38 -0.56
C LEU A 51 -3.43 23.44 -0.93
N GLN A 52 -4.46 23.69 -0.11
CA GLN A 52 -5.44 24.76 -0.36
C GLN A 52 -4.81 26.14 -0.46
N ARG A 53 -3.82 26.44 0.39
CA ARG A 53 -3.07 27.70 0.33
C ARG A 53 -2.27 27.87 -0.95
N SER A 54 -1.81 26.78 -1.56
CA SER A 54 -1.08 26.82 -2.84
C SER A 54 -1.97 27.17 -4.05
N ARG A 55 -3.30 27.13 -3.89
CA ARG A 55 -4.37 27.42 -4.87
C ARG A 55 -4.41 26.50 -6.09
N THR A 56 -3.28 26.23 -6.73
CA THR A 56 -3.22 25.41 -7.95
C THR A 56 -2.14 24.35 -7.82
N LEU A 57 -2.55 23.10 -7.91
CA LEU A 57 -1.67 21.95 -8.02
C LEU A 57 -1.27 21.81 -9.49
N LYS A 58 0.03 21.77 -9.77
CA LYS A 58 0.55 21.61 -11.13
C LYS A 58 1.39 20.35 -11.24
N ASP A 59 0.98 19.46 -12.11
CA ASP A 59 1.76 18.29 -12.47
C ASP A 59 2.96 18.70 -13.32
N ARG A 60 4.16 18.25 -12.93
CA ARG A 60 5.41 18.70 -13.55
C ARG A 60 5.65 18.06 -14.93
N GLU A 61 5.09 16.89 -15.18
CA GLU A 61 5.35 16.11 -16.40
C GLU A 61 4.32 16.41 -17.50
N THR A 62 3.05 16.48 -17.12
CA THR A 62 1.92 16.69 -18.03
C THR A 62 1.49 18.14 -18.13
N GLY A 63 1.91 18.99 -17.18
CA GLY A 63 1.45 20.37 -17.07
C GLY A 63 0.00 20.51 -16.63
N LEU A 64 -0.65 19.42 -16.22
CA LEU A 64 -2.04 19.43 -15.75
C LEU A 64 -2.15 20.30 -14.49
N GLU A 65 -3.14 21.20 -14.49
CA GLU A 65 -3.45 22.06 -13.35
C GLU A 65 -4.78 21.65 -12.73
N MET A 66 -4.83 21.62 -11.40
CA MET A 66 -6.02 21.27 -10.62
C MET A 66 -6.13 22.13 -9.37
N GLU A 67 -7.35 22.49 -8.99
CA GLU A 67 -7.60 23.15 -7.71
C GLU A 67 -7.81 22.11 -6.60
N PRO A 68 -7.21 22.32 -5.41
CA PRO A 68 -7.37 21.46 -4.23
C PRO A 68 -8.72 21.71 -3.53
N THR A 69 -9.83 21.42 -4.23
CA THR A 69 -11.18 21.63 -3.67
C THR A 69 -11.45 20.73 -2.48
N ASP A 70 -12.43 21.08 -1.65
CA ASP A 70 -12.82 20.27 -0.48
C ASP A 70 -13.22 18.84 -0.91
N GLU A 71 -13.90 18.69 -2.05
CA GLU A 71 -14.33 17.41 -2.61
C GLU A 71 -13.14 16.57 -3.07
N LEU A 72 -12.14 17.19 -3.72
CA LEU A 72 -10.93 16.50 -4.15
C LEU A 72 -10.13 15.98 -2.95
N LEU A 73 -9.94 16.82 -1.93
CA LEU A 73 -9.18 16.47 -0.72
C LEU A 73 -9.93 15.42 0.11
N ALA A 74 -11.26 15.49 0.18
CA ALA A 74 -12.09 14.46 0.80
C ALA A 74 -12.01 13.14 0.04
N GLY A 75 -12.06 13.17 -1.29
CA GLY A 75 -11.87 11.99 -2.13
C GLY A 75 -10.49 11.35 -1.93
N LEU A 76 -9.44 12.17 -1.81
CA LEU A 76 -8.09 11.70 -1.52
C LEU A 76 -7.98 11.09 -0.11
N ALA A 77 -8.58 11.72 0.91
CA ALA A 77 -8.63 11.21 2.27
C ALA A 77 -9.29 9.83 2.33
N PHE A 78 -10.46 9.70 1.67
CA PHE A 78 -11.19 8.44 1.59
C PHE A 78 -10.39 7.37 0.84
N PHE A 79 -9.71 7.75 -0.26
CA PHE A 79 -8.86 6.84 -0.98
C PHE A 79 -7.71 6.32 -0.12
N PHE A 80 -6.98 7.18 0.60
CA PHE A 80 -5.90 6.74 1.48
C PHE A 80 -6.40 5.90 2.66
N PHE A 81 -7.55 6.25 3.23
CA PHE A 81 -8.17 5.45 4.27
C PHE A 81 -8.50 4.03 3.78
N SER A 82 -9.26 3.92 2.69
CA SER A 82 -9.66 2.60 2.14
C SER A 82 -8.46 1.79 1.64
N ALA A 83 -7.54 2.41 0.90
CA ALA A 83 -6.34 1.74 0.39
C ALA A 83 -5.33 1.37 1.49
N GLY A 84 -5.39 2.01 2.66
CA GLY A 84 -4.54 1.72 3.81
C GLY A 84 -5.12 0.67 4.75
N VAL A 85 -6.43 0.73 5.03
CA VAL A 85 -7.07 -0.10 6.07
C VAL A 85 -7.12 -1.57 5.69
N ASP A 86 -7.78 -1.90 4.58
CA ASP A 86 -8.03 -3.30 4.23
C ASP A 86 -6.72 -4.07 3.96
N PRO A 87 -5.74 -3.54 3.19
CA PRO A 87 -4.50 -4.25 2.96
C PRO A 87 -3.65 -4.42 4.21
N SER A 88 -3.61 -3.43 5.10
CA SER A 88 -2.86 -3.53 6.35
C SER A 88 -3.50 -4.53 7.30
N ALA A 89 -4.84 -4.54 7.39
CA ALA A 89 -5.56 -5.53 8.20
C ALA A 89 -5.31 -6.96 7.70
N ALA A 90 -5.34 -7.18 6.38
CA ALA A 90 -5.02 -8.48 5.78
C ALA A 90 -3.57 -8.90 6.05
N ALA A 91 -2.61 -7.97 5.94
CA ALA A 91 -1.20 -8.24 6.23
C ALA A 91 -0.97 -8.61 7.71
N ILE A 92 -1.55 -7.86 8.64
CA ILE A 92 -1.49 -8.15 10.08
C ILE A 92 -2.12 -9.52 10.36
N PHE A 93 -3.29 -9.78 9.78
CA PHE A 93 -3.97 -11.06 9.95
C PHE A 93 -3.12 -12.23 9.46
N GLY A 94 -2.55 -12.15 8.26
CA GLY A 94 -1.65 -13.18 7.73
C GLY A 94 -0.43 -13.42 8.62
N CYS A 95 0.17 -12.34 9.14
CA CYS A 95 1.35 -12.44 9.99
C CYS A 95 1.01 -13.14 11.32
N LEU A 96 -0.07 -12.71 11.97
CA LEU A 96 -0.54 -13.32 13.22
C LEU A 96 -1.00 -14.77 13.03
N LEU A 97 -1.60 -15.09 11.88
CA LEU A 97 -1.97 -16.45 11.53
C LEU A 97 -0.73 -17.35 11.45
N GLU A 98 0.32 -16.92 10.75
CA GLU A 98 1.54 -17.73 10.62
C GLU A 98 2.31 -17.84 11.94
N LEU A 99 2.44 -16.75 12.70
CA LEU A 99 3.04 -16.81 14.04
C LEU A 99 2.26 -17.72 15.00
N GLY A 100 0.92 -17.70 14.93
CA GLY A 100 0.08 -18.61 15.72
C GLY A 100 0.24 -20.08 15.35
N ARG A 101 0.67 -20.38 14.12
CA ARG A 101 0.95 -21.75 13.64
C ARG A 101 2.38 -22.19 13.86
N HIS A 102 3.31 -21.26 14.12
CA HIS A 102 4.74 -21.52 14.31
C HIS A 102 5.25 -20.90 15.62
N PRO A 103 5.01 -21.55 16.77
CA PRO A 103 5.40 -21.03 18.09
C PRO A 103 6.90 -20.76 18.23
N ASP A 104 7.74 -21.48 17.50
CA ASP A 104 9.19 -21.29 17.46
C ASP A 104 9.59 -19.95 16.82
N HIS A 105 8.89 -19.53 15.76
CA HIS A 105 9.06 -18.20 15.17
C HIS A 105 8.50 -17.09 16.08
N LEU A 106 7.36 -17.34 16.72
CA LEU A 106 6.79 -16.41 17.71
C LEU A 106 7.74 -16.16 18.88
N GLU A 107 8.35 -17.21 19.43
CA GLU A 107 9.32 -17.09 20.52
C GLU A 107 10.53 -16.25 20.12
N LYS A 108 11.07 -16.46 18.90
CA LYS A 108 12.17 -15.63 18.38
C LYS A 108 11.80 -14.15 18.25
N VAL A 109 10.58 -13.85 17.78
CA VAL A 109 10.07 -12.48 17.71
C VAL A 109 9.94 -11.87 19.10
N HIS A 110 9.41 -12.61 20.08
CA HIS A 110 9.33 -12.12 21.47
C HIS A 110 10.70 -11.82 22.06
N VAL A 111 11.66 -12.74 21.89
CA VAL A 111 13.05 -12.54 22.36
C VAL A 111 13.67 -11.29 21.71
N GLU A 112 13.45 -11.05 20.42
CA GLU A 112 13.92 -9.84 19.74
C GLU A 112 13.29 -8.57 20.32
N ILE A 113 11.96 -8.56 20.48
CA ILE A 113 11.23 -7.41 21.04
C ILE A 113 11.68 -7.10 22.47
N ASP A 114 11.75 -8.12 23.33
CA ASP A 114 12.14 -7.97 24.73
C ASP A 114 13.59 -7.47 24.84
N SER A 115 14.51 -8.04 24.06
CA SER A 115 15.91 -7.60 24.04
C SER A 115 16.06 -6.16 23.59
N THR A 116 15.31 -5.73 22.55
CA THR A 116 15.31 -4.34 22.09
C THR A 116 14.73 -3.41 23.17
N PHE A 117 13.69 -3.83 23.89
CA PHE A 117 13.09 -3.04 24.96
C PHE A 117 14.04 -2.84 26.15
N GLU A 118 14.74 -3.90 26.56
CA GLU A 118 15.77 -3.85 27.60
C GLU A 118 16.93 -2.91 27.21
N ALA A 119 17.43 -3.03 25.98
CA ALA A 119 18.51 -2.18 25.47
C ALA A 119 18.15 -0.68 25.48
N LEU A 120 16.87 -0.35 25.29
CA LEU A 120 16.37 1.02 25.26
C LEU A 120 15.86 1.53 26.61
N ASN A 121 16.13 0.81 27.71
CA ASN A 121 15.66 1.13 29.06
C ASN A 121 14.13 1.34 29.12
N GLY A 122 13.38 0.49 28.41
CA GLY A 122 11.93 0.53 28.35
C GLY A 122 11.33 1.70 27.58
N LYS A 123 12.13 2.41 26.78
CA LYS A 123 11.62 3.39 25.80
C LYS A 123 11.36 2.71 24.47
N PHE A 124 10.24 3.05 23.83
CA PHE A 124 9.86 2.52 22.52
C PHE A 124 9.80 3.66 21.49
N PRO A 125 10.96 4.19 21.05
CA PRO A 125 11.01 5.17 19.98
C PRO A 125 10.56 4.52 18.67
N TYR A 126 9.97 5.31 17.77
CA TYR A 126 9.52 4.80 16.47
C TYR A 126 10.64 4.12 15.68
N GLU A 127 11.85 4.63 15.80
CA GLU A 127 13.04 4.10 15.12
C GLU A 127 13.40 2.68 15.59
N SER A 128 13.06 2.27 16.80
CA SER A 128 13.45 0.93 17.30
C SER A 128 12.71 -0.21 16.61
N VAL A 129 11.54 0.05 16.03
CA VAL A 129 10.82 -0.94 15.20
C VAL A 129 11.61 -1.27 13.93
N MET A 130 12.39 -0.31 13.42
CA MET A 130 13.19 -0.48 12.20
C MET A 130 14.38 -1.42 12.39
N ASP A 131 14.84 -1.59 13.64
CA ASP A 131 16.01 -2.40 13.98
C ASP A 131 15.66 -3.86 14.30
N MET A 132 14.37 -4.22 14.29
CA MET A 132 13.87 -5.57 14.52
C MET A 132 13.95 -6.40 13.23
N GLY A 133 15.15 -6.92 12.96
CA GLY A 133 15.47 -7.65 11.73
C GLY A 133 14.66 -8.94 11.56
N TYR A 134 14.43 -9.68 12.63
CA TYR A 134 13.66 -10.93 12.59
C TYR A 134 12.17 -10.67 12.37
N LEU A 135 11.60 -9.66 13.03
CA LEU A 135 10.23 -9.22 12.79
C LEU A 135 10.01 -8.78 11.33
N GLU A 136 10.94 -8.04 10.74
CA GLU A 136 10.85 -7.67 9.31
C GLU A 136 10.90 -8.89 8.38
N MET A 137 11.68 -9.91 8.72
CA MET A 137 11.71 -11.17 7.98
C MET A 137 10.37 -11.91 8.05
N VAL A 138 9.78 -11.99 9.24
CA VAL A 138 8.44 -12.57 9.48
C VAL A 138 7.37 -11.82 8.68
N LEU A 139 7.37 -10.48 8.72
CA LEU A 139 6.44 -9.67 7.96
C LEU A 139 6.62 -9.88 6.45
N CYS A 140 7.86 -9.98 5.98
CA CYS A 140 8.12 -10.22 4.56
C CYS A 140 7.63 -11.59 4.10
N GLU A 141 7.91 -12.64 4.86
CA GLU A 141 7.45 -13.99 4.53
C GLU A 141 5.93 -14.11 4.62
N SER A 142 5.30 -13.44 5.59
CA SER A 142 3.85 -13.37 5.66
C SER A 142 3.24 -12.67 4.45
N LEU A 143 3.84 -11.57 3.97
CA LEU A 143 3.36 -10.86 2.78
C LEU A 143 3.60 -11.64 1.48
N ARG A 144 4.58 -12.56 1.47
CA ARG A 144 4.80 -13.50 0.37
C ARG A 144 3.70 -14.56 0.32
N LEU A 145 3.41 -15.22 1.45
CA LEU A 145 2.36 -16.24 1.51
C LEU A 145 0.96 -15.65 1.38
N TRP A 146 0.71 -14.49 2.00
CA TRP A 146 -0.60 -13.88 2.10
C TRP A 146 -0.58 -12.43 1.56
N PRO A 147 -0.28 -12.23 0.26
CA PRO A 147 -0.27 -10.89 -0.32
C PRO A 147 -1.70 -10.31 -0.32
N PRO A 148 -1.94 -9.12 0.27
CA PRO A 148 -3.26 -8.52 0.29
C PRO A 148 -3.86 -8.29 -1.10
N ILE A 149 -3.00 -8.13 -2.11
CA ILE A 149 -3.39 -7.97 -3.52
C ILE A 149 -2.68 -9.06 -4.33
N GLY A 150 -3.42 -10.10 -4.75
CA GLY A 150 -2.86 -11.25 -5.46
C GLY A 150 -2.53 -11.01 -6.94
N PHE A 151 -2.93 -9.89 -7.55
CA PHE A 151 -2.59 -9.56 -8.93
C PHE A 151 -2.52 -8.06 -9.20
N LEU A 152 -1.74 -7.67 -10.21
CA LEU A 152 -1.62 -6.29 -10.67
C LEU A 152 -2.02 -6.17 -12.13
N GLY A 153 -3.07 -5.39 -12.41
CA GLY A 153 -3.60 -5.20 -13.75
C GLY A 153 -3.05 -3.97 -14.48
N ARG A 154 -2.85 -4.09 -15.79
CA ARG A 154 -2.60 -2.99 -16.73
C ARG A 154 -3.50 -3.15 -17.95
N GLN A 155 -3.80 -2.05 -18.61
CA GLN A 155 -4.44 -2.07 -19.93
C GLN A 155 -3.48 -1.44 -20.93
N CYS A 156 -3.23 -2.16 -22.02
CA CYS A 156 -2.43 -1.69 -23.13
C CYS A 156 -3.12 -0.50 -23.81
N VAL A 157 -2.43 0.63 -23.93
CA VAL A 157 -3.01 1.88 -24.47
C VAL A 157 -2.70 2.10 -25.96
N GLU A 158 -1.73 1.36 -26.49
CA GLU A 158 -1.26 1.38 -27.87
C GLU A 158 -0.70 0.00 -28.24
N ASP A 159 -0.80 -0.39 -29.51
CA ASP A 159 -0.24 -1.67 -29.97
C ASP A 159 1.27 -1.70 -29.69
N THR A 160 1.73 -2.76 -29.05
CA THR A 160 3.11 -2.87 -28.60
C THR A 160 3.63 -4.30 -28.67
N VAL A 161 4.93 -4.47 -28.43
CA VAL A 161 5.59 -5.77 -28.32
C VAL A 161 6.31 -5.81 -27.00
N LEU A 162 6.05 -6.83 -26.19
CA LEU A 162 6.78 -7.01 -24.93
C LEU A 162 8.27 -7.20 -25.22
N PRO A 163 9.16 -6.51 -24.48
CA PRO A 163 10.60 -6.57 -24.71
C PRO A 163 11.19 -7.96 -24.42
N VAL A 164 10.49 -8.75 -23.60
CA VAL A 164 10.83 -10.14 -23.32
C VAL A 164 9.80 -11.04 -24.00
N GLY A 165 10.28 -12.02 -24.76
CA GLY A 165 9.45 -13.00 -25.46
C GLY A 165 8.84 -12.52 -26.78
N ASN A 166 9.04 -11.26 -27.18
CA ASN A 166 8.55 -10.68 -28.43
C ASN A 166 7.03 -10.89 -28.66
N ILE A 167 6.26 -10.82 -27.58
CA ILE A 167 4.81 -11.04 -27.60
C ILE A 167 4.12 -9.76 -28.06
N LYS A 168 3.38 -9.83 -29.17
CA LYS A 168 2.54 -8.72 -29.64
C LYS A 168 1.33 -8.56 -28.73
N ILE A 169 1.07 -7.33 -28.30
CA ILE A 169 -0.09 -6.97 -27.47
C ILE A 169 -0.83 -5.84 -28.16
N GLU A 170 -2.09 -6.11 -28.50
CA GLU A 170 -2.96 -5.12 -29.12
C GLU A 170 -3.49 -4.13 -28.07
N LYS A 171 -3.72 -2.90 -28.50
CA LYS A 171 -4.39 -1.86 -27.71
C LYS A 171 -5.70 -2.39 -27.13
N GLY A 172 -5.92 -2.10 -25.86
CA GLY A 172 -7.09 -2.54 -25.11
C GLY A 172 -6.90 -3.88 -24.40
N THR A 173 -5.86 -4.64 -24.73
CA THR A 173 -5.52 -5.89 -24.03
C THR A 173 -5.22 -5.61 -22.56
N LYS A 174 -5.82 -6.40 -21.66
CA LYS A 174 -5.51 -6.36 -20.23
C LYS A 174 -4.41 -7.36 -19.92
N VAL A 175 -3.40 -6.91 -19.20
CA VAL A 175 -2.27 -7.72 -18.76
C VAL A 175 -2.28 -7.77 -17.24
N PHE A 176 -2.11 -8.95 -16.68
CA PHE A 176 -2.10 -9.16 -15.24
C PHE A 176 -0.77 -9.81 -14.83
N ALA A 177 -0.08 -9.20 -13.88
CA ALA A 177 1.00 -9.87 -13.15
C ALA A 177 0.37 -10.63 -11.98
N ALA A 178 0.52 -11.95 -11.96
CA ALA A 178 -0.01 -12.82 -10.94
C ALA A 178 0.93 -12.84 -9.72
N VAL A 179 0.75 -11.88 -8.82
CA VAL A 179 1.62 -11.69 -7.64
C VAL A 179 1.62 -12.94 -6.75
N TYR A 180 0.42 -13.47 -6.46
CA TYR A 180 0.27 -14.66 -5.62
C TYR A 180 1.04 -15.86 -6.22
N GLU A 181 0.82 -16.14 -7.51
CA GLU A 181 1.49 -17.24 -8.21
C GLU A 181 3.01 -17.07 -8.23
N LEU A 182 3.52 -15.85 -8.49
CA LEU A 182 4.95 -15.57 -8.45
C LEU A 182 5.55 -15.78 -7.05
N HIS A 183 4.79 -15.45 -6.00
CA HIS A 183 5.21 -15.62 -4.62
C HIS A 183 5.18 -17.08 -4.16
N HIS A 184 4.45 -17.95 -4.86
CA HIS A 184 4.34 -19.39 -4.58
C HIS A 184 5.01 -20.26 -5.65
N ASP A 185 5.77 -19.66 -6.58
CA ASP A 185 6.47 -20.42 -7.62
C ASP A 185 7.70 -21.14 -7.02
N PRO A 186 7.74 -22.49 -7.03
CA PRO A 186 8.86 -23.25 -6.47
C PRO A 186 10.20 -23.00 -7.20
N LYS A 187 10.17 -22.44 -8.42
CA LYS A 187 11.37 -21.99 -9.13
C LYS A 187 12.06 -20.83 -8.43
N HIS A 188 11.30 -20.01 -7.71
CA HIS A 188 11.79 -18.84 -7.00
C HIS A 188 11.84 -19.06 -5.48
N TYR A 189 10.90 -19.83 -4.94
CA TYR A 189 10.78 -20.14 -3.52
C TYR A 189 10.70 -21.66 -3.32
N PRO A 190 11.83 -22.36 -3.12
CA PRO A 190 11.81 -23.80 -2.84
C PRO A 190 10.92 -24.10 -1.64
N ASP A 191 10.04 -25.10 -1.72
CA ASP A 191 8.99 -25.38 -0.73
C ASP A 191 8.12 -24.13 -0.43
N PRO A 192 7.41 -23.60 -1.45
CA PRO A 192 6.79 -22.28 -1.39
C PRO A 192 5.67 -22.15 -0.35
N GLU A 193 5.08 -23.26 0.08
CA GLU A 193 4.03 -23.29 1.10
C GLU A 193 4.59 -23.29 2.53
N VAL A 194 5.91 -23.49 2.69
CA VAL A 194 6.56 -23.47 4.01
C VAL A 194 6.84 -22.02 4.39
N PHE A 195 6.34 -21.62 5.56
CA PHE A 195 6.67 -20.35 6.18
C PHE A 195 8.11 -20.38 6.70
N ASP A 196 9.01 -19.71 5.99
CA ASP A 196 10.42 -19.60 6.35
C ASP A 196 10.87 -18.13 6.31
N PRO A 197 10.85 -17.41 7.45
CA PRO A 197 11.31 -16.03 7.54
C PRO A 197 12.74 -15.82 7.03
N GLU A 198 13.63 -16.81 7.16
CA GLU A 198 15.06 -16.68 6.82
C GLU A 198 15.28 -16.47 5.32
N ARG A 199 14.30 -16.76 4.46
CA ARG A 199 14.30 -16.39 3.03
C ARG A 199 14.56 -14.90 2.82
N PHE A 200 14.16 -14.07 3.78
CA PHE A 200 14.28 -12.61 3.73
C PHE A 200 15.41 -12.05 4.60
N ALA A 201 16.39 -12.87 4.99
CA ALA A 201 17.56 -12.44 5.75
C ALA A 201 18.45 -11.44 5.02
N SER A 202 18.46 -11.46 3.67
CA SER A 202 19.21 -10.51 2.86
C SER A 202 18.31 -9.44 2.25
N GLU A 203 18.83 -8.21 2.14
CA GLU A 203 18.18 -7.12 1.41
C GLU A 203 17.96 -7.50 -0.08
N ALA A 204 18.88 -8.25 -0.67
CA ALA A 204 18.76 -8.74 -2.05
C ALA A 204 17.53 -9.62 -2.28
N ALA A 205 17.10 -10.41 -1.28
CA ALA A 205 15.87 -11.19 -1.36
C ALA A 205 14.63 -10.28 -1.38
N ARG A 206 14.64 -9.21 -0.58
CA ARG A 206 13.57 -8.21 -0.48
C ARG A 206 13.46 -7.33 -1.73
N ASP A 207 14.58 -7.14 -2.44
CA ASP A 207 14.62 -6.38 -3.70
C ASP A 207 14.53 -7.24 -4.96
N SER A 208 14.38 -8.56 -4.79
CA SER A 208 14.25 -9.51 -5.91
C SER A 208 13.15 -9.12 -6.88
N GLY A 209 13.31 -9.40 -8.18
CA GLY A 209 12.32 -9.10 -9.21
C GLY A 209 10.94 -9.76 -9.02
N VAL A 210 10.87 -10.76 -8.13
CA VAL A 210 9.71 -11.64 -7.90
C VAL A 210 8.93 -11.24 -6.65
N TYR A 211 9.63 -10.87 -5.58
CA TYR A 211 8.98 -10.35 -4.38
C TYR A 211 8.43 -8.94 -4.66
N MET A 212 7.11 -8.79 -4.56
CA MET A 212 6.41 -7.57 -4.97
C MET A 212 5.07 -7.34 -4.23
N PRO A 213 5.01 -7.48 -2.90
CA PRO A 213 3.76 -7.31 -2.15
C PRO A 213 3.19 -5.89 -2.24
N PHE A 214 4.02 -4.91 -2.59
CA PHE A 214 3.64 -3.51 -2.82
C PHE A 214 3.67 -3.11 -4.31
N GLY A 215 3.82 -4.08 -5.22
CA GLY A 215 4.07 -3.86 -6.64
C GLY A 215 5.49 -3.39 -6.96
N LYS A 216 5.71 -2.96 -8.21
CA LYS A 216 7.00 -2.44 -8.71
C LYS A 216 6.82 -1.35 -9.78
N GLY A 217 7.87 -0.56 -10.01
CA GLY A 217 7.95 0.47 -11.05
C GLY A 217 7.17 1.75 -10.72
N ASN A 218 6.76 2.50 -11.75
CA ASN A 218 6.12 3.82 -11.61
C ASN A 218 4.76 3.82 -10.88
N ARG A 219 4.22 2.63 -10.55
CA ARG A 219 2.97 2.45 -9.81
C ARG A 219 3.19 1.66 -8.52
N LEU A 220 4.40 1.74 -7.96
CA LEU A 220 4.74 1.22 -6.64
C LEU A 220 3.81 1.82 -5.58
N CYS A 221 3.38 1.02 -4.61
CA CYS A 221 2.52 1.49 -3.54
C CYS A 221 3.14 2.67 -2.78
N VAL A 222 2.45 3.81 -2.76
CA VAL A 222 2.86 4.99 -1.99
C VAL A 222 2.78 4.77 -0.47
N GLY A 223 1.90 3.85 -0.03
CA GLY A 223 1.70 3.50 1.37
C GLY A 223 2.73 2.51 1.94
N MET A 224 3.68 2.02 1.14
CA MET A 224 4.65 1.01 1.61
C MET A 224 5.38 1.43 2.88
N ARG A 225 5.81 2.70 2.97
CA ARG A 225 6.51 3.21 4.15
C ARG A 225 5.62 3.35 5.36
N PHE A 226 4.32 3.55 5.18
CA PHE A 226 3.35 3.58 6.29
C PHE A 226 3.02 2.17 6.75
N ALA A 227 2.94 1.20 5.85
CA ALA A 227 2.60 -0.18 6.18
C ALA A 227 3.75 -0.96 6.83
N ARG A 228 5.01 -0.66 6.47
CA ARG A 228 6.21 -1.33 6.99
C ARG A 228 6.78 -0.70 8.27
N ARG A 229 6.20 0.39 8.76
CA ARG A 229 6.76 1.16 9.87
C ARG A 229 5.73 1.50 10.92
#